data_AF-A0A5N9FLA4-F1
#
_entry.id   AF-A0A5N9FLA4-F1
#
_cell.length_a   1.000
_cell.length_b   1.000
_cell.length_c   1.000
_cell.angle_alpha   90.00
_cell.angle_beta   90.00
_cell.angle_gamma   90.00
#
_symmetry.space_group_name_H-M   'P 1'
#
loop_
_entity.id
_entity.type
_entity.pdbx_description
1 polymer ?
#
loop_
_entity_poly.entity_id
_entity_poly.type
_entity_poly.pdbx_seq_one_letter_code
_entity_poly.pdbx_strand_id
1 'polypeptide(L)' 'MPPPDRYNTGYNVGVGGAVVDDGRLLLVRRSSRRGRGSWQIPGGFVEQNETMELAV' A
#
# COMPACT_ATOMS: atom_id res chain seq x y z
N MET A 1 -10.93 0.10 -10.18
CA MET A 1 -10.55 1.52 -10.22
C MET A 1 -9.05 1.61 -10.49
N PRO A 2 -8.59 2.33 -11.52
CA PRO A 2 -7.18 2.67 -11.64
C PRO A 2 -6.76 3.60 -10.48
N PRO A 3 -5.50 3.56 -10.01
CA PRO A 3 -5.02 4.57 -9.07
C PRO A 3 -5.15 5.96 -9.72
N PRO A 4 -5.45 7.01 -8.92
CA PRO A 4 -5.50 8.39 -9.39
C PRO A 4 -4.30 8.76 -10.27
N ASP A 5 -4.54 9.56 -11.32
CA ASP A 5 -3.53 9.87 -12.34
C ASP A 5 -2.26 10.51 -11.79
N ARG A 6 -2.37 11.23 -10.66
CA ARG A 6 -1.22 11.79 -9.93
C ARG A 6 -0.15 10.75 -9.57
N TYR A 7 -0.52 9.48 -9.42
CA TYR A 7 0.44 8.40 -9.14
C TYR A 7 1.07 7.78 -10.40
N ASN A 8 0.71 8.24 -11.60
CA ASN A 8 1.26 7.72 -12.86
C ASN A 8 2.35 8.65 -13.45
N THR A 9 2.76 9.68 -12.73
CA THR A 9 3.77 10.66 -13.16
C THR A 9 4.82 10.87 -12.07
N GLY A 10 6.10 11.06 -12.46
CA GLY A 10 7.17 11.36 -11.51
C GLY A 10 7.51 10.20 -10.55
N TYR A 11 7.87 10.54 -9.31
CA TYR A 11 8.13 9.59 -8.24
C TYR A 11 6.96 9.53 -7.27
N ASN A 12 6.66 8.33 -6.78
CA ASN A 12 5.69 8.13 -5.71
C ASN A 12 6.37 7.45 -4.53
N VAL A 13 5.92 7.79 -3.32
CA VAL A 13 6.35 7.13 -2.08
C VAL A 13 5.22 6.22 -1.62
N GLY A 14 5.57 4.99 -1.27
CA GLY A 14 4.65 4.03 -0.68
C GLY A 14 5.14 3.58 0.70
N VAL A 15 4.20 3.26 1.56
CA VAL A 15 4.45 2.72 2.90
C VAL A 15 3.64 1.44 3.09
N GLY A 16 4.18 0.49 3.85
CA GLY A 16 3.49 -0.75 4.20
C GLY A 16 3.76 -1.15 5.64
N GLY A 17 2.74 -1.73 6.28
CA GLY A 17 2.76 -2.11 7.68
C GLY A 17 2.69 -3.63 7.84
N ALA A 18 3.57 -4.19 8.66
CA ALA A 18 3.52 -5.60 9.06
C ALA A 18 2.75 -5.73 10.38
N VAL A 19 1.49 -6.13 10.30
CA VAL A 19 0.67 -6.42 11.49
C VAL A 19 0.89 -7.88 11.88
N VAL A 20 1.50 -8.10 13.04
CA VAL A 20 1.78 -9.44 13.58
C VAL A 20 0.97 -9.66 14.84
N ASP A 21 0.21 -10.75 14.86
CA ASP A 21 -0.62 -11.16 15.99
C ASP A 21 -0.50 -12.68 16.17
N ASP A 22 -0.14 -13.14 17.38
CA ASP A 22 0.10 -14.56 17.70
C ASP A 22 0.99 -15.29 16.68
N GLY A 23 2.07 -14.65 16.22
CA GLY A 23 2.99 -15.20 15.22
C GLY A 23 2.42 -15.29 13.79
N ARG A 24 1.25 -14.72 13.54
CA ARG A 24 0.61 -14.63 12.21
C ARG A 24 0.77 -13.23 11.64
N LEU A 25 1.05 -13.14 10.34
CA LEU A 25 1.17 -11.88 9.61
C LEU A 25 -0.12 -11.61 8.82
N LEU A 26 -0.68 -10.42 8.98
CA LEU A 26 -1.80 -9.97 8.15
C LEU A 26 -1.31 -9.71 6.71
N LEU A 27 -1.99 -10.35 5.75
CA LEU A 27 -1.79 -10.12 4.33
C LEU A 27 -3.10 -9.72 3.67
N VAL A 28 -3.03 -8.81 2.70
CA VAL A 28 -4.15 -8.41 1.87
C VAL A 28 -4.01 -9.02 0.48
N ARG A 29 -5.14 -9.45 -0.10
CA ARG A 29 -5.17 -9.96 -1.47
C ARG A 29 -5.44 -8.82 -2.44
N ARG A 30 -4.45 -8.50 -3.26
CA ARG A 30 -4.47 -7.29 -4.09
C ARG A 30 -5.53 -7.38 -5.19
N SER A 31 -6.45 -6.42 -5.24
CA SER A 31 -7.52 -6.35 -6.25
C SER A 31 -7.14 -5.55 -7.51
N SER A 32 -6.09 -4.72 -7.42
CA SER A 32 -5.69 -3.81 -8.51
C SER A 32 -5.08 -4.55 -9.71
N ARG A 33 -5.13 -3.92 -10.91
CA ARG A 33 -4.73 -4.54 -12.18
C ARG A 33 -3.26 -5.00 -12.22
N ARG A 34 -2.33 -4.30 -11.57
CA ARG A 34 -0.92 -4.73 -11.45
C ARG A 34 -0.77 -5.59 -10.20
N GLY A 35 -0.32 -6.84 -10.35
CA GLY A 35 -0.20 -7.78 -9.23
C GLY A 35 -1.55 -8.27 -8.67
N ARG A 36 -2.60 -8.33 -9.49
CA ARG A 36 -3.91 -8.80 -9.05
C ARG A 36 -3.81 -10.24 -8.52
N GLY A 37 -4.39 -10.49 -7.35
CA GLY A 37 -4.49 -11.80 -6.74
C GLY A 37 -3.28 -12.19 -5.88
N SER A 38 -2.18 -11.42 -5.91
CA SER A 38 -1.03 -11.66 -5.03
C SER A 38 -1.36 -11.25 -3.59
N TRP A 39 -0.76 -11.95 -2.64
CA TRP A 39 -0.73 -11.56 -1.23
C TRP A 39 0.39 -10.54 -0.99
N GLN A 40 0.08 -9.47 -0.25
CA GLN A 40 1.03 -8.40 0.09
C GLN A 40 0.77 -7.92 1.52
N ILE A 41 1.76 -7.26 2.13
CA ILE A 41 1.53 -6.52 3.36
C ILE A 41 0.53 -5.36 3.10
N PRO A 42 -0.34 -5.03 4.08
CA PRO A 42 -1.15 -3.82 4.02
C PRO A 42 -0.30 -2.57 3.75
N GLY A 43 -0.79 -1.65 2.94
CA GLY A 43 -0.06 -0.44 2.61
C GLY A 43 -0.70 0.37 1.49
N GLY A 44 -0.11 1.53 1.23
CA GLY A 44 -0.64 2.53 0.32
C GLY A 44 0.41 3.54 -0.13
N PHE A 45 -0.04 4.57 -0.82
CA PHE A 45 0.77 5.72 -1.16
C PHE A 45 0.77 6.72 0.01
N VAL A 46 1.88 7.41 0.21
CA VAL A 46 1.96 8.53 1.15
C VAL A 46 1.44 9.79 0.45
N GLU A 47 0.53 10.51 1.09
CA GLU A 47 -0.02 11.76 0.55
C GLU A 47 0.92 12.95 0.73
N GLN A 48 0.68 14.00 -0.06
CA GLN A 48 1.38 15.25 0.13
C GLN A 48 1.04 15.83 1.52
N ASN A 49 2.10 16.20 2.27
CA ASN A 49 2.02 16.72 3.64
C ASN A 49 1.61 15.70 4.70
N GLU A 50 1.66 14.40 4.38
CA GLU A 50 1.50 13.32 5.35
C GLU A 50 2.87 12.73 5.72
N THR A 51 3.03 12.25 6.96
CA THR A 51 4.22 11.47 7.34
C THR A 51 3.99 9.99 7.01
N MET A 52 5.06 9.20 6.90
CA MET A 52 4.91 7.76 6.64
C MET A 52 4.11 7.05 7.74
N GLU A 53 4.21 7.53 8.98
CA GLU A 53 3.51 7.01 10.15
C GLU A 53 2.01 7.33 10.14
N LEU A 54 1.60 8.46 9.56
CA LEU A 54 0.18 8.78 9.41
C LEU A 54 -0.47 7.97 8.27
N ALA A 55 0.31 7.64 7.24
CA ALA A 55 -0.16 6.94 6.06
C ALA A 55 -0.34 5.42 6.25
N VAL A 56 0.13 4.82 7.35
CA VAL A 56 0.20 3.36 7.57
C VAL A 56 -0.56 2.89 8.80
#